data_AF-A0A534VW62-F1
#
_entry.id   AF-A0A534VW62-F1
#
_cell.length_a   1.000
_cell.length_b   1.000
_cell.length_c   1.000
_cell.angle_alpha   90.00
_cell.angle_beta   90.00
_cell.angle_gamma   90.00
#
_symmetry.space_group_name_H-M   'P 1'
#
loop_
_entity.id
_entity.type
_entity.pdbx_description
1 polymer ?
#
loop_
_entity_poly.entity_id
_entity_poly.type
_entity_poly.pdbx_seq_one_letter_code
_entity_poly.pdbx_strand_id
1 'polypeptide(L)'
;MGPLPFARAALAAAIVLLPVATPAQTGPFMRFLGGGPPKADCMLVTDVAGVPRGRVARCTDGDPSCDEDGRADGTCLFAVRVCLDATDSDAPRCHAEVMTSAQAWSPAPAFAGLVAALEGLPMPVATPDTCTATVGVPLARHGTRPARATLRASVSMASGRNARDRLSFVCAPPRAATATFATLQRKIFTPGCATLSCHGAGNAGGMTLAAGAAYASLVGVPPSNGAALAAGLLRVAPGDPDRSFLLRKLEGTLAPDEGQPMPRVGSPLPPTLIDLVRRWIAAGAPADASF
;
A
#
# COMPACT_ATOMS: atom_id res chain seq x y z
N MET A 1 -56.50 -31.34 36.09
CA MET A 1 -55.12 -31.05 36.53
C MET A 1 -54.18 -31.99 35.80
N GLY A 2 -53.27 -31.44 35.00
CA GLY A 2 -52.26 -32.18 34.23
C GLY A 2 -51.70 -31.24 33.15
N PRO A 3 -50.45 -30.74 33.25
CA PRO A 3 -49.96 -29.69 32.37
C PRO A 3 -49.43 -30.25 31.04
N LEU A 4 -49.63 -29.49 29.96
CA LEU A 4 -49.02 -29.72 28.65
C LEU A 4 -47.53 -29.27 28.66
N PRO A 5 -46.63 -29.95 27.94
CA PRO A 5 -45.22 -29.57 27.89
C PRO A 5 -44.98 -28.44 26.88
N PHE A 6 -44.31 -27.37 27.33
CA PHE A 6 -43.79 -26.32 26.45
C PHE A 6 -42.45 -26.76 25.85
N ALA A 7 -42.42 -26.99 24.53
CA ALA A 7 -41.18 -27.16 23.79
C ALA A 7 -40.53 -25.79 23.54
N ARG A 8 -39.38 -25.52 24.18
CA ARG A 8 -38.54 -24.35 23.89
C ARG A 8 -37.64 -24.67 22.69
N ALA A 9 -37.90 -24.04 21.55
CA ALA A 9 -36.97 -24.04 20.42
C ALA A 9 -35.78 -23.12 20.75
N ALA A 10 -34.57 -23.70 20.84
CA ALA A 10 -33.34 -22.93 20.95
C ALA A 10 -32.90 -22.50 19.55
N LEU A 11 -32.93 -21.20 19.24
CA LEU A 11 -32.28 -20.65 18.06
C LEU A 11 -30.76 -20.60 18.30
N ALA A 12 -30.02 -21.46 17.61
CA ALA A 12 -28.57 -21.35 17.51
C ALA A 12 -28.22 -20.22 16.53
N ALA A 13 -27.69 -19.10 17.04
CA ALA A 13 -27.12 -18.05 16.21
C ALA A 13 -25.77 -18.51 15.65
N ALA A 14 -25.73 -18.84 14.36
CA ALA A 14 -24.49 -19.12 13.65
C ALA A 14 -23.73 -17.81 13.43
N ILE A 15 -22.65 -17.59 14.19
CA ILE A 15 -21.71 -16.49 13.96
C ILE A 15 -20.92 -16.83 12.68
N VAL A 16 -21.26 -16.17 11.58
CA VAL A 16 -20.51 -16.25 10.33
C VAL A 16 -19.23 -15.43 10.52
N LEU A 17 -18.11 -16.13 10.73
CA LEU A 17 -16.78 -15.54 10.68
C LEU A 17 -16.48 -15.16 9.23
N LEU A 18 -16.53 -13.87 8.91
CA LEU A 18 -16.02 -13.35 7.65
C LEU A 18 -14.50 -13.48 7.64
N PRO A 19 -13.90 -14.02 6.56
CA PRO A 19 -12.45 -14.06 6.44
C PRO A 19 -11.89 -12.64 6.37
N VAL A 20 -11.01 -12.31 7.31
CA VAL A 20 -10.19 -11.09 7.26
C VAL A 20 -9.33 -11.21 6.02
N ALA A 21 -9.51 -10.31 5.06
CA ALA A 21 -8.68 -10.22 3.88
C ALA A 21 -7.22 -9.99 4.33
N THR A 22 -6.37 -10.99 4.11
CA THR A 22 -4.92 -10.81 4.23
C THR A 22 -4.51 -9.78 3.19
N PRO A 23 -3.82 -8.69 3.58
CA PRO A 23 -3.37 -7.71 2.61
C PRO A 23 -2.47 -8.41 1.57
N ALA A 24 -2.77 -8.17 0.31
CA ALA A 24 -1.98 -8.68 -0.80
C ALA A 24 -0.60 -8.00 -0.72
N GLN A 25 0.45 -8.80 -0.51
CA GLN A 25 1.83 -8.32 -0.46
C GLN A 25 2.21 -7.68 -1.80
N THR A 26 2.35 -6.36 -1.84
CA THR A 26 2.64 -5.60 -3.05
C THR A 26 4.14 -5.38 -3.27
N GLY A 27 4.96 -6.44 -3.26
CA GLY A 27 6.34 -6.34 -3.72
C GLY A 27 7.28 -7.42 -3.18
N PRO A 28 8.41 -7.70 -3.88
CA PRO A 28 9.43 -8.60 -3.36
C PRO A 28 10.05 -8.01 -2.08
N PHE A 29 10.34 -8.87 -1.10
CA PHE A 29 11.07 -8.44 0.09
C PHE A 29 12.51 -8.07 -0.26
N MET A 30 12.91 -6.89 0.20
CA MET A 30 14.30 -6.49 0.22
C MET A 30 14.89 -6.74 1.61
N ARG A 31 15.94 -7.56 1.63
CA ARG A 31 16.70 -7.90 2.83
C ARG A 31 17.71 -6.82 3.18
N PHE A 32 17.60 -6.27 4.39
CA PHE A 32 18.57 -5.36 4.95
C PHE A 32 19.48 -6.15 5.89
N LEU A 33 20.72 -6.33 5.45
CA LEU A 33 21.82 -6.78 6.29
C LEU A 33 22.19 -5.61 7.21
N GLY A 34 22.43 -5.89 8.47
CA GLY A 34 22.61 -4.84 9.46
C GLY A 34 23.85 -3.96 9.27
N GLY A 35 24.04 -3.03 10.20
CA GLY A 35 25.21 -2.14 10.23
C GLY A 35 26.41 -2.71 11.00
N GLY A 36 26.38 -3.98 11.38
CA GLY A 36 27.36 -4.65 12.22
C GLY A 36 28.53 -5.26 11.43
N PRO A 37 29.29 -6.17 12.06
CA PRO A 37 30.31 -6.93 11.37
C PRO A 37 29.67 -7.88 10.34
N PRO A 38 30.23 -8.03 9.12
CA PRO A 38 29.65 -8.87 8.06
C PRO A 38 29.40 -10.33 8.42
N LYS A 39 30.06 -10.85 9.47
CA LYS A 39 29.91 -12.23 9.96
C LYS A 39 28.73 -12.43 10.93
N ALA A 40 28.20 -11.34 11.49
CA ALA A 40 27.09 -11.37 12.45
C ALA A 40 25.82 -10.72 11.86
N ASP A 41 25.94 -9.94 10.78
CA ASP A 41 24.84 -9.19 10.14
C ASP A 41 23.77 -10.07 9.48
N CYS A 42 24.02 -11.35 9.26
CA CYS A 42 23.05 -12.29 8.72
C CYS A 42 22.30 -13.09 9.79
N MET A 43 22.77 -13.07 11.04
CA MET A 43 22.06 -13.73 12.14
C MET A 43 20.73 -13.02 12.44
N LEU A 44 20.62 -11.76 12.04
CA LEU A 44 19.45 -10.93 12.26
C LEU A 44 19.32 -9.97 11.09
N VAL A 45 18.28 -10.17 10.29
CA VAL A 45 18.00 -9.31 9.13
C VAL A 45 16.58 -8.78 9.19
N THR A 46 16.38 -7.61 8.60
CA THR A 46 15.05 -7.03 8.45
C THR A 46 14.67 -7.03 6.97
N ASP A 47 13.59 -7.71 6.62
CA ASP A 47 13.05 -7.76 5.27
C ASP A 47 11.90 -6.73 5.16
N VAL A 48 11.97 -5.85 4.15
CA VAL A 48 10.95 -4.82 3.88
C VAL A 48 10.46 -4.96 2.45
N ALA A 49 9.14 -5.02 2.24
CA ALA A 49 8.57 -5.22 0.91
C ALA A 49 8.77 -3.98 0.01
N GLY A 50 9.23 -4.24 -1.22
CA GLY A 50 9.23 -3.33 -2.37
C GLY A 50 9.93 -1.97 -2.24
N VAL A 51 10.70 -1.76 -1.18
CA VAL A 51 11.66 -0.66 -1.09
C VAL A 51 12.90 -0.93 -1.96
N PRO A 52 13.67 0.08 -2.41
CA PRO A 52 14.93 -0.15 -3.11
C PRO A 52 16.05 -0.64 -2.16
N ARG A 53 17.07 -1.32 -2.71
CA ARG A 53 18.30 -1.67 -1.97
C ARG A 53 18.96 -0.43 -1.37
N GLY A 54 19.44 -0.55 -0.13
CA GLY A 54 20.18 0.52 0.53
C GLY A 54 20.41 0.25 2.02
N ARG A 55 20.83 1.29 2.76
CA ARG A 55 21.00 1.26 4.23
C ARG A 55 19.77 1.77 5.00
N VAL A 56 18.76 2.24 4.27
CA VAL A 56 17.54 2.87 4.81
C VAL A 56 16.40 2.38 3.94
N ALA A 57 15.34 1.86 4.57
CA ALA A 57 14.09 1.55 3.89
C ALA A 57 13.36 2.86 3.58
N ARG A 58 13.48 3.33 2.33
CA ARG A 58 12.82 4.56 1.86
C ARG A 58 11.60 4.20 1.04
N CYS A 59 10.47 4.76 1.41
CA CYS A 59 9.26 4.76 0.59
C CYS A 59 8.79 6.18 0.33
N THR A 60 8.10 6.38 -0.79
CA THR A 60 7.39 7.62 -1.10
C THR A 60 5.93 7.37 -0.80
N ASP A 61 5.31 8.24 -0.02
CA ASP A 61 3.87 8.19 0.31
C ASP A 61 3.03 8.13 -0.99
N GLY A 62 2.19 7.10 -1.11
CA GLY A 62 1.42 6.77 -2.31
C GLY A 62 2.15 5.95 -3.38
N ASP A 63 3.35 5.44 -3.12
CA ASP A 63 4.04 4.51 -4.02
C ASP A 63 3.57 3.06 -3.74
N PRO A 64 2.72 2.46 -4.58
CA PRO A 64 2.12 1.14 -4.35
C PRO A 64 3.13 -0.01 -4.33
N SER A 65 4.40 0.24 -4.68
CA SER A 65 5.45 -0.78 -4.56
C SER A 65 5.94 -0.95 -3.13
N CYS A 66 5.94 0.11 -2.31
CA CYS A 66 6.48 0.07 -0.95
C CYS A 66 5.50 0.58 0.11
N ASP A 67 4.42 1.19 -0.34
CA ASP A 67 3.30 1.68 0.45
C ASP A 67 2.13 0.72 0.22
N GLU A 68 1.83 -0.11 1.22
CA GLU A 68 0.93 -1.26 1.08
C GLU A 68 -0.50 -0.86 0.68
N ASP A 69 -0.94 0.34 1.07
CA ASP A 69 -2.25 0.84 0.69
C ASP A 69 -2.23 1.69 -0.60
N GLY A 70 -1.02 2.07 -1.06
CA GLY A 70 -0.77 2.84 -2.27
C GLY A 70 -1.39 4.24 -2.28
N ARG A 71 -1.78 4.80 -1.13
CA ARG A 71 -2.43 6.13 -1.06
C ARG A 71 -1.43 7.19 -0.62
N ALA A 72 -1.46 8.35 -1.29
CA ALA A 72 -0.72 9.53 -0.83
C ALA A 72 -1.47 10.26 0.31
N ASP A 73 -1.75 9.56 1.41
CA ASP A 73 -2.58 10.05 2.52
C ASP A 73 -1.77 10.71 3.65
N GLY A 74 -0.45 10.71 3.53
CA GLY A 74 0.46 11.19 4.55
C GLY A 74 1.17 10.08 5.32
N THR A 75 0.85 8.81 5.09
CA THR A 75 1.36 7.66 5.84
C THR A 75 1.84 6.57 4.90
N CYS A 76 3.11 6.21 4.99
CA CYS A 76 3.59 5.00 4.32
C CYS A 76 3.32 3.79 5.19
N LEU A 77 2.53 2.82 4.71
CA LEU A 77 2.31 1.53 5.35
C LEU A 77 3.34 0.51 4.84
N PHE A 78 4.39 0.26 5.63
CA PHE A 78 5.43 -0.70 5.26
C PHE A 78 5.07 -2.13 5.68
N ALA A 79 5.17 -3.10 4.77
CA ALA A 79 5.15 -4.52 5.12
C ALA A 79 6.56 -4.99 5.53
N VAL A 80 6.71 -5.38 6.81
CA VAL A 80 8.02 -5.71 7.41
C VAL A 80 7.97 -7.08 8.08
N ARG A 81 9.07 -7.84 7.97
CA ARG A 81 9.32 -9.03 8.79
C ARG A 81 10.77 -9.05 9.26
N VAL A 82 11.01 -9.65 10.42
CA VAL A 82 12.38 -9.88 10.93
C VAL A 82 12.70 -11.35 10.77
N CYS A 83 13.87 -11.66 10.23
CA CYS A 83 14.31 -13.03 9.99
C CYS A 83 15.59 -13.33 10.78
N LEU A 84 15.63 -14.56 11.27
CA LEU A 84 16.64 -15.12 12.12
C LEU A 84 17.43 -16.19 11.35
N ASP A 85 18.76 -16.17 11.46
CA ASP A 85 19.70 -17.08 10.78
C ASP A 85 19.47 -17.08 9.26
N ALA A 86 19.57 -15.88 8.67
CA ALA A 86 19.22 -15.66 7.28
C ALA A 86 20.16 -16.42 6.34
N THR A 87 19.61 -17.29 5.50
CA THR A 87 20.35 -17.89 4.39
C THR A 87 20.20 -16.95 3.21
N ASP A 88 21.25 -16.18 2.95
CA ASP A 88 21.35 -15.48 1.68
C ASP A 88 22.29 -16.31 0.80
N SER A 89 21.84 -16.66 -0.40
CA SER A 89 22.66 -17.34 -1.41
C SER A 89 23.91 -16.53 -1.78
N ASP A 90 23.92 -15.22 -1.51
CA ASP A 90 25.04 -14.31 -1.77
C ASP A 90 25.94 -14.04 -0.53
N ALA A 91 25.61 -14.58 0.66
CA ALA A 91 26.38 -14.40 1.89
C ALA A 91 27.00 -15.72 2.42
N PRO A 92 28.11 -16.21 1.85
CA PRO A 92 28.74 -17.49 2.22
C PRO A 92 29.40 -17.51 3.62
N ARG A 93 29.05 -16.61 4.55
CA ARG A 93 29.79 -16.38 5.81
C ARG A 93 28.96 -16.56 7.08
N CYS A 94 27.73 -17.02 6.96
CA CYS A 94 26.81 -17.20 8.08
C CYS A 94 26.87 -18.65 8.52
N HIS A 95 27.53 -18.91 9.64
CA HIS A 95 27.51 -20.24 10.22
C HIS A 95 26.17 -20.42 10.90
N ALA A 96 25.42 -21.46 10.54
CA ALA A 96 24.18 -21.82 11.22
C ALA A 96 24.44 -21.89 12.73
N GLU A 97 23.68 -21.13 13.50
CA GLU A 97 23.82 -21.06 14.95
C GLU A 97 22.46 -21.04 15.64
N VAL A 98 22.38 -21.69 16.81
CA VAL A 98 21.18 -21.71 17.62
C VAL A 98 20.99 -20.38 18.35
N MET A 99 19.82 -19.80 18.21
CA MET A 99 19.47 -18.50 18.75
C MET A 99 18.64 -18.68 20.00
N THR A 100 19.07 -18.06 21.09
CA THR A 100 18.51 -18.31 22.43
C THR A 100 17.59 -17.18 22.89
N SER A 101 17.76 -15.96 22.37
CA SER A 101 16.84 -14.85 22.58
C SER A 101 16.90 -13.85 21.42
N ALA A 102 15.76 -13.25 21.09
CA ALA A 102 15.66 -12.17 20.11
C ALA A 102 14.73 -11.09 20.69
N GLN A 103 15.08 -9.83 20.48
CA GLN A 103 14.31 -8.69 20.97
C GLN A 103 14.42 -7.52 20.01
N ALA A 104 13.37 -6.72 19.92
CA ALA A 104 13.34 -5.50 19.13
C ALA A 104 12.83 -4.34 19.97
N TRP A 105 13.26 -3.14 19.61
CA TRP A 105 12.83 -1.91 20.25
C TRP A 105 12.83 -0.74 19.27
N SER A 106 11.83 0.12 19.40
CA SER A 106 11.72 1.38 18.68
C SER A 106 11.01 2.39 19.57
N PRO A 107 11.41 3.68 19.57
CA PRO A 107 10.65 4.73 20.23
C PRO A 107 9.36 5.06 19.48
N ALA A 108 9.22 4.64 18.22
CA ALA A 108 8.03 4.88 17.43
C ALA A 108 6.98 3.78 17.68
N PRO A 109 5.74 4.12 18.10
CA PRO A 109 4.72 3.15 18.46
C PRO A 109 4.27 2.28 17.29
N ALA A 110 4.48 2.73 16.05
CA ALA A 110 4.20 1.99 14.82
C ALA A 110 4.86 0.60 14.75
N PHE A 111 5.94 0.38 15.51
CA PHE A 111 6.66 -0.90 15.53
C PHE A 111 6.16 -1.88 16.60
N ALA A 112 5.18 -1.53 17.42
CA ALA A 112 4.73 -2.38 18.53
C ALA A 112 4.31 -3.79 18.06
N GLY A 113 3.59 -3.87 16.93
CA GLY A 113 3.20 -5.17 16.34
C GLY A 113 4.40 -6.01 15.90
N LEU A 114 5.44 -5.39 15.34
CA LEU A 114 6.65 -6.09 14.90
C LEU A 114 7.49 -6.54 16.10
N VAL A 115 7.55 -5.74 17.16
CA VAL A 115 8.19 -6.12 18.43
C VAL A 115 7.51 -7.36 19.02
N ALA A 116 6.17 -7.34 19.13
CA ALA A 116 5.41 -8.48 19.62
C ALA A 116 5.55 -9.72 18.73
N ALA A 117 5.62 -9.55 17.41
CA ALA A 117 5.82 -10.65 16.46
C ALA A 117 7.19 -11.32 16.62
N LEU A 118 8.24 -10.56 16.96
CA LEU A 118 9.57 -11.10 17.24
C LEU A 118 9.62 -11.81 18.60
N GLU A 119 9.02 -11.22 19.63
CA GLU A 119 8.92 -11.83 20.97
C GLU A 119 8.08 -13.13 20.97
N GLY A 120 7.15 -13.26 20.01
CA GLY A 120 6.33 -14.46 19.83
C GLY A 120 7.03 -15.61 19.09
N LEU A 121 8.26 -15.45 18.60
CA LEU A 121 8.97 -16.56 17.97
C LEU A 121 9.33 -17.65 18.98
N PRO A 122 9.16 -18.93 18.64
CA PRO A 122 9.53 -20.02 19.54
C PRO A 122 11.06 -20.08 19.68
N MET A 123 11.56 -19.87 20.90
CA MET A 123 12.99 -20.01 21.21
C MET A 123 13.28 -21.37 21.90
N PRO A 124 14.42 -22.01 21.62
CA PRO A 124 15.46 -21.57 20.70
C PRO A 124 15.10 -21.76 19.22
N VAL A 125 15.58 -20.86 18.37
CA VAL A 125 15.49 -21.02 16.91
C VAL A 125 16.76 -21.69 16.42
N ALA A 126 16.61 -22.82 15.73
CA ALA A 126 17.71 -23.57 15.11
C ALA A 126 17.48 -23.79 13.61
N THR A 127 16.31 -23.41 13.10
CA THR A 127 15.94 -23.49 11.69
C THR A 127 16.40 -22.21 10.98
N PRO A 128 17.22 -22.31 9.94
CA PRO A 128 17.63 -21.14 9.15
C PRO A 128 16.42 -20.42 8.51
N ASP A 129 16.55 -19.12 8.27
CA ASP A 129 15.52 -18.22 7.73
C ASP A 129 14.18 -18.27 8.48
N THR A 130 14.21 -18.43 9.80
CA THR A 130 12.98 -18.34 10.59
C THR A 130 12.57 -16.88 10.71
N CYS A 131 11.45 -16.52 10.09
CA CYS A 131 10.93 -15.15 10.09
C CYS A 131 9.71 -14.99 10.99
N THR A 132 9.51 -13.78 11.49
CA THR A 132 8.22 -13.35 12.06
C THR A 132 7.13 -13.37 10.99
N ALA A 133 5.86 -13.31 11.43
CA ALA A 133 4.79 -12.89 10.54
C ALA A 133 5.10 -11.50 9.94
N THR A 134 4.59 -11.24 8.73
CA THR A 134 4.64 -9.91 8.12
C THR A 134 3.72 -8.97 8.90
N VAL A 135 4.26 -7.82 9.32
CA VAL A 135 3.54 -6.79 10.07
C VAL A 135 3.56 -5.47 9.29
N GLY A 136 2.41 -4.83 9.19
CA GLY A 136 2.28 -3.47 8.67
C GLY A 136 2.78 -2.43 9.69
N VAL A 137 3.72 -1.58 9.27
CA VAL A 137 4.31 -0.50 10.08
C VAL A 137 3.90 0.85 9.47
N PRO A 138 2.87 1.51 10.02
CA PRO A 138 2.41 2.81 9.51
C PRO A 138 3.35 3.93 9.96
N LEU A 139 3.97 4.64 9.02
CA LEU A 139 4.86 5.77 9.30
C LEU A 139 4.25 7.09 8.80
N ALA A 140 3.51 7.76 9.68
CA ALA A 140 2.84 9.02 9.38
C ALA A 140 3.83 10.19 9.32
N ARG A 141 3.68 11.02 8.27
CA ARG A 141 4.41 12.26 8.04
C ARG A 141 3.72 13.44 8.71
N HIS A 142 4.45 14.55 8.82
CA HIS A 142 3.90 15.82 9.29
C HIS A 142 3.95 16.86 8.15
N GLY A 143 2.83 17.05 7.47
CA GLY A 143 2.71 17.96 6.33
C GLY A 143 3.61 17.52 5.17
N THR A 144 4.54 18.36 4.73
CA THR A 144 5.49 18.07 3.65
C THR A 144 6.81 17.46 4.12
N ARG A 145 7.03 17.34 5.44
CA ARG A 145 8.28 16.82 5.98
C ARG A 145 8.33 15.29 5.89
N PRO A 146 9.46 14.69 5.48
CA PRO A 146 9.61 13.25 5.55
C PRO A 146 9.58 12.78 7.00
N ALA A 147 8.88 11.68 7.27
CA ALA A 147 8.96 11.00 8.55
C ALA A 147 10.15 10.05 8.59
N ARG A 148 10.73 9.86 9.77
CA ARG A 148 11.80 8.90 9.99
C ARG A 148 11.56 8.18 11.30
N ALA A 149 11.65 6.86 11.26
CA ALA A 149 11.66 6.01 12.45
C ALA A 149 12.79 4.98 12.34
N THR A 150 13.15 4.35 13.45
CA THR A 150 14.26 3.39 13.48
C THR A 150 13.90 2.20 14.33
N LEU A 151 13.97 1.02 13.73
CA LEU A 151 13.91 -0.25 14.41
C LEU A 151 15.32 -0.62 14.88
N ARG A 152 15.42 -1.09 16.12
CA ARG A 152 16.61 -1.73 16.64
C ARG A 152 16.23 -3.15 16.99
N ALA A 153 17.04 -4.11 16.58
CA ALA A 153 16.83 -5.49 16.94
C ALA A 153 18.15 -6.09 17.43
N SER A 154 18.07 -7.11 18.28
CA SER A 154 19.23 -7.86 18.73
C SER A 154 18.88 -9.31 18.96
N VAL A 155 19.85 -10.19 18.71
CA VAL A 155 19.77 -11.62 18.98
C VAL A 155 20.97 -12.06 19.79
N SER A 156 20.75 -12.97 20.72
CA SER A 156 21.79 -13.70 21.44
C SER A 156 21.82 -15.15 20.97
N MET A 157 23.02 -15.71 20.84
CA MET A 157 23.24 -17.05 20.32
C MET A 157 23.78 -17.98 21.40
N ALA A 158 23.69 -19.29 21.17
CA ALA A 158 24.14 -20.31 22.11
C ALA A 158 25.65 -20.26 22.40
N SER A 159 26.48 -19.74 21.48
CA SER A 159 27.91 -19.51 21.72
C SER A 159 28.20 -18.34 22.68
N GLY A 160 27.18 -17.57 23.09
CA GLY A 160 27.34 -16.32 23.85
C GLY A 160 27.62 -15.11 22.96
N ARG A 161 27.70 -15.28 21.63
CA ARG A 161 27.75 -14.15 20.69
C ARG A 161 26.40 -13.43 20.65
N ASN A 162 26.44 -12.15 20.27
CA ASN A 162 25.25 -11.37 19.96
C ASN A 162 25.39 -10.67 18.61
N ALA A 163 24.25 -10.45 17.95
CA ALA A 163 24.15 -9.58 16.78
C ALA A 163 23.13 -8.48 17.07
N ARG A 164 23.39 -7.29 16.54
CA ARG A 164 22.53 -6.12 16.70
C ARG A 164 22.35 -5.46 15.34
N ASP A 165 21.12 -5.14 15.02
CA ASP A 165 20.76 -4.45 13.80
C ASP A 165 20.01 -3.14 14.10
N ARG A 166 20.18 -2.17 13.20
CA ARG A 166 19.48 -0.89 13.19
C ARG A 166 19.07 -0.54 11.76
N LEU A 167 17.78 -0.67 11.47
CA LEU A 167 17.20 -0.21 10.22
C LEU A 167 16.40 1.08 10.42
N SER A 168 16.73 2.10 9.62
CA SER A 168 15.93 3.32 9.54
C SER A 168 14.90 3.20 8.42
N PHE A 169 13.68 3.62 8.72
CA PHE A 169 12.57 3.76 7.80
C PHE A 169 12.32 5.23 7.52
N VAL A 170 12.05 5.58 6.28
CA VAL A 170 11.72 6.94 5.87
C VAL A 170 10.52 6.93 4.96
N CYS A 171 9.47 7.63 5.37
CA CYS A 171 8.34 7.96 4.51
C CYS A 171 8.60 9.36 3.96
N ALA A 172 8.94 9.43 2.67
CA ALA A 172 9.11 10.68 1.96
C ALA A 172 7.74 11.26 1.56
N PRO A 173 7.60 12.61 1.50
CA PRO A 173 6.41 13.19 0.91
C PRO A 173 6.14 12.62 -0.46
N PRO A 174 4.86 12.53 -0.88
CA PRO A 174 4.53 12.13 -2.24
C PRO A 174 5.35 13.03 -3.14
N ARG A 175 5.95 12.46 -4.18
CA ARG A 175 6.65 13.30 -5.15
C ARG A 175 5.65 14.35 -5.61
N ALA A 176 5.87 15.60 -5.20
CA ALA A 176 5.47 16.76 -5.94
C ALA A 176 6.29 16.72 -7.23
N ALA A 177 6.01 15.73 -8.08
CA ALA A 177 6.11 15.98 -9.49
C ALA A 177 5.24 17.22 -9.65
N THR A 178 5.83 18.31 -10.11
CA THR A 178 5.12 19.49 -10.59
C THR A 178 4.22 19.03 -11.73
N ALA A 179 3.18 18.30 -11.39
CA ALA A 179 2.31 17.61 -12.30
C ALA A 179 1.21 18.60 -12.62
N THR A 180 0.91 18.68 -13.90
CA THR A 180 -0.11 19.57 -14.44
C THR A 180 -1.16 18.71 -15.11
N PHE A 181 -2.32 19.28 -15.44
CA PHE A 181 -3.29 18.55 -16.26
C PHE A 181 -2.65 18.05 -17.56
N ALA A 182 -1.73 18.82 -18.15
CA ALA A 182 -0.96 18.38 -19.32
C ALA A 182 -0.14 17.10 -19.06
N THR A 183 0.30 16.85 -17.83
CA THR A 183 0.97 15.60 -17.46
C THR A 183 -0.01 14.43 -17.44
N LEU A 184 -1.21 14.60 -16.88
CA LEU A 184 -2.28 13.59 -16.95
C LEU A 184 -2.67 13.30 -18.40
N GLN A 185 -2.83 14.35 -19.21
CA GLN A 185 -3.15 14.22 -20.63
C GLN A 185 -2.12 13.35 -21.35
N ARG A 186 -0.82 13.65 -21.19
CA ARG A 186 0.25 12.89 -21.88
C ARG A 186 0.42 11.47 -21.37
N LYS A 187 0.32 11.24 -20.05
CA LYS A 187 0.65 9.94 -19.43
C LYS A 187 -0.53 8.99 -19.34
N ILE A 188 -1.75 9.51 -19.32
CA ILE A 188 -2.96 8.73 -18.99
C ILE A 188 -3.99 8.86 -20.11
N PHE A 189 -4.53 10.06 -20.31
CA PHE A 189 -5.70 10.21 -21.18
C PHE A 189 -5.39 9.94 -22.64
N THR A 190 -4.34 10.54 -23.19
CA THR A 190 -3.97 10.33 -24.60
C THR A 190 -3.61 8.87 -24.92
N PRO A 191 -2.71 8.19 -24.20
CA PRO A 191 -2.29 6.83 -24.57
C PRO A 191 -3.32 5.75 -24.24
N GLY A 192 -4.12 5.93 -23.18
CA GLY A 192 -4.98 4.86 -22.64
C GLY A 192 -6.48 5.07 -22.77
N CYS A 193 -6.96 6.30 -23.00
CA CYS A 193 -8.38 6.62 -22.92
C CYS A 193 -8.93 7.26 -24.21
N ALA A 194 -8.20 8.21 -24.79
CA ALA A 194 -8.56 8.98 -25.97
C ALA A 194 -8.39 8.18 -27.29
N THR A 195 -8.66 6.88 -27.24
CA THR A 195 -8.60 6.01 -28.42
C THR A 195 -9.74 6.34 -29.36
N LEU A 196 -9.52 6.15 -30.67
CA LEU A 196 -10.47 6.54 -31.71
C LEU A 196 -11.89 6.01 -31.45
N SER A 197 -12.02 4.79 -30.94
CA SER A 197 -13.31 4.10 -30.73
C SER A 197 -13.94 4.33 -29.35
N CYS A 198 -13.18 4.76 -28.34
CA CYS A 198 -13.69 4.95 -26.98
C CYS A 198 -13.87 6.45 -26.70
N HIS A 199 -12.95 7.09 -26.00
CA HIS A 199 -13.07 8.49 -25.61
C HIS A 199 -12.33 9.44 -26.57
N GLY A 200 -12.04 9.02 -27.80
CA GLY A 200 -11.62 9.88 -28.90
C GLY A 200 -12.82 10.28 -29.76
N ALA A 201 -12.77 9.98 -31.06
CA ALA A 201 -13.88 10.27 -31.97
C ALA A 201 -15.17 9.48 -31.65
N GLY A 202 -15.04 8.29 -31.07
CA GLY A 202 -16.15 7.43 -30.65
C GLY A 202 -17.01 8.03 -29.52
N ASN A 203 -16.50 9.04 -28.83
CA ASN A 203 -17.24 9.84 -27.84
C ASN A 203 -18.01 8.99 -26.79
N ALA A 204 -17.41 7.88 -26.36
CA ALA A 204 -18.03 6.94 -25.42
C ALA A 204 -18.39 7.65 -24.11
N GLY A 205 -19.63 7.45 -23.65
CA GLY A 205 -20.16 8.17 -22.49
C GLY A 205 -20.41 9.66 -22.76
N GLY A 206 -20.55 10.05 -24.03
CA GLY A 206 -20.77 11.44 -24.45
C GLY A 206 -19.62 12.36 -24.02
N MET A 207 -18.38 11.86 -24.07
CA MET A 207 -17.19 12.66 -23.78
C MET A 207 -16.01 12.31 -24.67
N THR A 208 -15.18 13.32 -24.91
CA THR A 208 -13.86 13.15 -25.51
C THR A 208 -12.78 13.49 -24.48
N LEU A 209 -11.73 12.67 -24.45
CA LEU A 209 -10.53 12.82 -23.66
C LEU A 209 -9.32 13.17 -24.54
N ALA A 210 -9.57 13.54 -25.80
CA ALA A 210 -8.54 14.06 -26.69
C ALA A 210 -7.91 15.35 -26.14
N ALA A 211 -6.63 15.53 -26.42
CA ALA A 211 -5.90 16.72 -26.02
C ALA A 211 -6.61 17.99 -26.53
N GLY A 212 -6.75 18.98 -25.65
CA GLY A 212 -7.47 20.24 -25.93
C GLY A 212 -8.96 20.22 -25.58
N ALA A 213 -9.60 19.04 -25.43
CA ALA A 213 -11.02 18.93 -25.08
C ALA A 213 -11.29 18.18 -23.77
N ALA A 214 -10.33 17.39 -23.29
CA ALA A 214 -10.48 16.53 -22.12
C ALA A 214 -10.87 17.29 -20.84
N TYR A 215 -10.21 18.41 -20.55
CA TYR A 215 -10.46 19.17 -19.32
C TYR A 215 -11.92 19.62 -19.23
N ALA A 216 -12.39 20.30 -20.28
CA ALA A 216 -13.76 20.80 -20.38
C ALA A 216 -14.81 19.66 -20.43
N SER A 217 -14.42 18.46 -20.84
CA SER A 217 -15.28 17.28 -20.84
C SER A 217 -15.38 16.60 -19.48
N LEU A 218 -14.44 16.87 -18.55
CA LEU A 218 -14.32 16.19 -17.27
C LEU A 218 -14.73 17.06 -16.08
N VAL A 219 -14.10 18.23 -15.96
CA VAL A 219 -14.09 18.99 -14.70
C VAL A 219 -15.41 19.72 -14.52
N GLY A 220 -16.13 19.42 -13.42
CA GLY A 220 -17.44 20.01 -13.14
C GLY A 220 -18.58 19.49 -14.00
N VAL A 221 -18.34 18.49 -14.86
CA VAL A 221 -19.33 18.00 -15.82
C VAL A 221 -20.12 16.81 -15.25
N PRO A 222 -21.47 16.81 -15.31
CA PRO A 222 -22.26 15.66 -14.91
C PRO A 222 -21.97 14.41 -15.76
N PRO A 223 -21.95 13.19 -15.18
CA PRO A 223 -21.81 11.97 -15.94
C PRO A 223 -23.08 11.67 -16.77
N SER A 224 -22.93 11.02 -17.92
CA SER A 224 -24.08 10.58 -18.74
C SER A 224 -24.74 9.31 -18.20
N ASN A 225 -24.09 8.61 -17.25
CA ASN A 225 -24.65 7.44 -16.60
C ASN A 225 -25.71 7.88 -15.57
N GLY A 226 -26.93 7.36 -15.69
CA GLY A 226 -28.06 7.78 -14.86
C GLY A 226 -27.90 7.48 -13.37
N ALA A 227 -27.29 6.34 -13.00
CA ALA A 227 -27.08 5.98 -11.60
C ALA A 227 -26.05 6.90 -10.92
N ALA A 228 -24.92 7.13 -11.59
CA ALA A 228 -23.89 8.07 -11.13
C ALA A 228 -24.42 9.50 -11.02
N LEU A 229 -25.24 9.93 -11.99
CA LEU A 229 -25.91 11.22 -11.97
C LEU A 229 -26.90 11.34 -10.79
N ALA A 230 -27.72 10.31 -10.56
CA ALA A 230 -28.68 10.27 -9.45
C ALA A 230 -27.98 10.25 -8.08
N ALA A 231 -26.77 9.68 -8.00
CA ALA A 231 -25.91 9.76 -6.81
C ALA A 231 -25.23 11.13 -6.63
N GLY A 232 -25.46 12.08 -7.54
CA GLY A 232 -24.91 13.44 -7.49
C GLY A 232 -23.42 13.52 -7.79
N LEU A 233 -22.84 12.51 -8.45
CA LEU A 233 -21.43 12.52 -8.83
C LEU A 233 -21.18 13.48 -9.99
N LEU A 234 -19.94 13.97 -10.08
CA LEU A 234 -19.43 14.63 -11.28
C LEU A 234 -18.43 13.69 -11.96
N ARG A 235 -18.20 13.86 -13.28
CA ARG A 235 -17.12 13.14 -13.97
C ARG A 235 -15.79 13.36 -13.22
N VAL A 236 -15.50 14.63 -12.92
CA VAL A 236 -14.51 15.06 -11.95
C VAL A 236 -15.12 16.16 -11.08
N ALA A 237 -15.14 15.96 -9.76
CA ALA A 237 -15.55 16.94 -8.76
C ALA A 237 -14.29 17.63 -8.20
N PRO A 238 -14.03 18.90 -8.53
CA PRO A 238 -12.85 19.63 -8.02
C PRO A 238 -12.79 19.61 -6.49
N GLY A 239 -11.65 19.21 -5.94
CA GLY A 239 -11.41 19.15 -4.50
C GLY A 239 -12.04 17.94 -3.80
N ASP A 240 -12.82 17.12 -4.51
CA ASP A 240 -13.55 16.00 -3.93
C ASP A 240 -13.34 14.70 -4.73
N PRO A 241 -12.30 13.92 -4.38
CA PRO A 241 -12.05 12.61 -4.98
C PRO A 241 -13.22 11.63 -4.85
N ASP A 242 -13.94 11.61 -3.73
CA ASP A 242 -14.97 10.61 -3.44
C ASP A 242 -16.27 10.85 -4.24
N ARG A 243 -16.51 12.12 -4.61
CA ARG A 243 -17.58 12.53 -5.54
C ARG A 243 -17.17 12.52 -7.01
N SER A 244 -15.96 12.08 -7.33
CA SER A 244 -15.45 12.01 -8.70
C SER A 244 -15.64 10.63 -9.33
N PHE A 245 -16.54 10.56 -10.32
CA PHE A 245 -16.89 9.32 -11.00
C PHE A 245 -15.71 8.70 -11.77
N LEU A 246 -14.79 9.52 -12.27
CA LEU A 246 -13.55 9.06 -12.91
C LEU A 246 -12.75 8.12 -12.00
N LEU A 247 -12.60 8.43 -10.71
CA LEU A 247 -11.84 7.56 -9.79
C LEU A 247 -12.55 6.24 -9.55
N ARG A 248 -13.87 6.23 -9.35
CA ARG A 248 -14.65 4.98 -9.23
C ARG A 248 -14.47 4.08 -10.44
N LYS A 249 -14.44 4.68 -11.64
CA LYS A 249 -14.17 3.97 -12.89
C LYS A 249 -12.77 3.36 -12.93
N LEU A 250 -11.75 4.09 -12.50
CA LEU A 250 -10.35 3.63 -12.51
C LEU A 250 -10.05 2.60 -11.42
N GLU A 251 -10.66 2.74 -10.25
CA GLU A 251 -10.44 1.88 -9.07
C GLU A 251 -11.37 0.66 -9.05
N GLY A 252 -12.40 0.65 -9.89
CA GLY A 252 -13.36 -0.45 -9.98
C GLY A 252 -14.36 -0.52 -8.82
N THR A 253 -14.53 0.56 -8.07
CA THR A 253 -15.44 0.66 -6.91
C THR A 253 -16.86 1.07 -7.32
N LEU A 254 -17.33 0.59 -8.47
CA LEU A 254 -18.59 0.98 -9.09
C LEU A 254 -19.78 0.24 -8.45
N ALA A 255 -20.91 0.93 -8.28
CA ALA A 255 -22.18 0.28 -8.00
C ALA A 255 -22.69 -0.51 -9.24
N PRO A 256 -23.61 -1.47 -9.08
CA PRO A 256 -24.05 -2.35 -10.18
C PRO A 256 -24.50 -1.62 -11.45
N ASP A 257 -25.21 -0.49 -11.31
CA ASP A 257 -25.76 0.28 -12.43
C ASP A 257 -24.83 1.39 -12.96
N GLU A 258 -23.63 1.52 -12.38
CA GLU A 258 -22.63 2.50 -12.82
C GLU A 258 -21.76 1.97 -13.97
N GLY A 259 -21.99 0.73 -14.42
CA GLY A 259 -21.29 0.08 -15.53
C GLY A 259 -19.95 -0.55 -15.14
N GLN A 260 -19.05 -0.72 -16.11
CA GLN A 260 -17.79 -1.45 -15.90
C GLN A 260 -16.60 -0.52 -15.56
N PRO A 261 -15.53 -1.04 -14.90
CA PRO A 261 -14.28 -0.32 -14.69
C PRO A 261 -13.60 0.11 -16.00
N MET A 262 -12.73 1.11 -15.92
CA MET A 262 -11.92 1.61 -17.03
C MET A 262 -10.42 1.43 -16.77
N PRO A 263 -9.61 1.11 -17.80
CA PRO A 263 -10.01 0.88 -19.18
C PRO A 263 -10.77 -0.45 -19.35
N ARG A 264 -11.84 -0.43 -20.17
CA ARG A 264 -12.66 -1.64 -20.42
C ARG A 264 -11.90 -2.73 -21.18
N VAL A 265 -10.93 -2.32 -21.99
CA VAL A 265 -10.07 -3.20 -22.79
C VAL A 265 -8.62 -2.80 -22.54
N GLY A 266 -7.77 -3.79 -22.28
CA GLY A 266 -6.37 -3.58 -21.91
C GLY A 266 -6.13 -3.73 -20.41
N SER A 267 -4.89 -3.48 -19.99
CA SER A 267 -4.51 -3.57 -18.58
C SER A 267 -5.03 -2.38 -17.78
N PRO A 268 -5.48 -2.59 -16.52
CA PRO A 268 -5.76 -1.50 -15.59
C PRO A 268 -4.58 -0.52 -15.49
N LEU A 269 -4.88 0.75 -15.17
CA LEU A 269 -3.83 1.72 -14.90
C LEU A 269 -3.02 1.26 -13.68
N PRO A 270 -1.69 1.42 -13.68
CA PRO A 270 -0.89 1.26 -12.48
C PRO A 270 -1.42 2.16 -11.36
N PRO A 271 -1.42 1.70 -10.09
CA PRO A 271 -1.96 2.49 -8.98
C PRO A 271 -1.26 3.86 -8.84
N THR A 272 0.02 3.98 -9.21
CA THR A 272 0.75 5.26 -9.25
C THR A 272 0.14 6.30 -10.20
N LEU A 273 -0.47 5.87 -11.31
CA LEU A 273 -1.14 6.78 -12.26
C LEU A 273 -2.55 7.13 -11.79
N ILE A 274 -3.23 6.20 -11.10
CA ILE A 274 -4.52 6.47 -10.47
C ILE A 274 -4.35 7.48 -9.33
N ASP A 275 -3.33 7.31 -8.49
CA ASP A 275 -2.96 8.29 -7.45
C ASP A 275 -2.68 9.68 -8.03
N LEU A 276 -2.00 9.75 -9.19
CA LEU A 276 -1.76 11.03 -9.85
C LEU A 276 -3.06 11.75 -10.25
N VAL A 277 -4.08 11.00 -10.70
CA VAL A 277 -5.42 11.55 -10.97
C VAL A 277 -6.09 11.96 -9.65
N ARG A 278 -6.02 11.12 -8.61
CA ARG A 278 -6.60 11.39 -7.29
C ARG A 278 -6.05 12.69 -6.68
N ARG A 279 -4.74 12.90 -6.75
CA ARG A 279 -4.08 14.13 -6.27
C ARG A 279 -4.46 15.37 -7.06
N TRP A 280 -4.54 15.26 -8.40
CA TRP A 280 -5.03 16.36 -9.23
C TRP A 280 -6.43 16.80 -8.82
N ILE A 281 -7.34 15.85 -8.62
CA ILE A 281 -8.71 16.11 -8.19
C ILE A 281 -8.72 16.75 -6.81
N ALA A 282 -8.00 16.17 -5.84
CA ALA A 282 -7.89 16.69 -4.47
C ALA A 282 -7.34 18.13 -4.42
N ALA A 283 -6.45 18.49 -5.34
CA ALA A 283 -5.89 19.84 -5.46
C ALA A 283 -6.84 20.86 -6.14
N GLY A 284 -8.12 20.52 -6.34
CA GLY A 284 -9.08 21.39 -7.02
C GLY A 284 -9.09 21.25 -8.54
N ALA A 285 -8.51 20.17 -9.07
CA ALA A 285 -8.44 19.85 -10.50
C ALA A 285 -7.94 21.02 -11.37
N PRO A 286 -6.80 21.67 -11.05
CA PRO A 286 -6.33 22.84 -11.81
C PRO A 286 -6.04 22.49 -13.28
N ALA A 287 -6.37 23.41 -14.19
CA ALA A 287 -6.06 23.28 -15.62
C ALA A 287 -4.55 23.45 -15.88
N ASP A 288 -3.96 24.55 -15.38
CA ASP A 288 -2.62 24.95 -15.78
C ASP A 288 -1.61 24.97 -14.62
N ALA A 289 -2.11 24.99 -13.38
CA ALA A 289 -1.26 25.00 -12.19
C ALA A 289 -0.72 23.60 -11.88
N SER A 290 0.43 23.57 -11.23
CA SER A 290 0.96 22.35 -10.65
C SER A 290 0.15 21.91 -9.44
N PHE A 291 0.05 20.61 -9.23
CA PHE A 291 -0.55 19.97 -8.06
C PHE A 291 0.36 18.88 -7.49
#